data_AF-A0A2U9SZ60-F1
#
_entry.id   AF-A0A2U9SZ60-F1
#
_cell.length_a   1.000
_cell.length_b   1.000
_cell.length_c   1.000
_cell.angle_alpha   90.00
_cell.angle_beta   90.00
_cell.angle_gamma   90.00
#
_symmetry.space_group_name_H-M   'P 1'
#
loop_
_entity.id
_entity.type
_entity.pdbx_description
1 polymer ?
#
loop_
_entity_poly.entity_id
_entity_poly.type
_entity_poly.pdbx_seq_one_letter_code
_entity_poly.pdbx_strand_id
1 'polypeptide(L)'
;MSIEKIATDSGTAKPAVPDYDDVVDRNEITPLMTPGDLAVVNGDLALTRRGDLMMTSPEYHAFFRLVNWWRFNFSVLSVMFDSVFPLVDDVTRLDQALEEQFAIAAKKSPHPMTSLDYDAYHRINDERGAVEVARGVYAGAIVVALSNALQSFRADIEGVQHEWDAAVPRFAGCSFGQVVVASANNVRHADEWQTARPPTARQLQSMRVLSAVLNEPLDPADGSRHRFGREVSPEVLQAICGGKMARLEENFFDFAKDLFLRREQRNLP
;
A
#
# COMPACT_ATOMS: atom_id res chain seq x y z
N MET A 1 -26.34 33.86 28.12
CA MET A 1 -25.45 33.35 27.06
C MET A 1 -24.36 32.54 27.74
N SER A 2 -24.55 31.22 27.83
CA SER A 2 -23.54 30.30 28.31
C SER A 2 -23.10 29.49 27.10
N ILE A 3 -21.86 29.67 26.67
CA ILE A 3 -21.22 28.87 25.64
C ILE A 3 -20.74 27.61 26.35
N GLU A 4 -21.48 26.52 26.20
CA GLU A 4 -21.01 25.19 26.58
C GLU A 4 -19.80 24.85 25.69
N LYS A 5 -18.65 24.70 26.35
CA LYS A 5 -17.48 24.03 25.77
C LYS A 5 -17.88 22.58 25.49
N ILE A 6 -18.13 22.27 24.23
CA ILE A 6 -18.08 20.89 23.75
C ILE A 6 -16.60 20.49 23.77
N ALA A 7 -16.19 19.81 24.83
CA ALA A 7 -14.96 19.06 24.87
C ALA A 7 -15.16 17.83 23.96
N THR A 8 -14.70 17.90 22.72
CA THR A 8 -14.47 16.71 21.89
C THR A 8 -13.20 16.03 22.39
N ASP A 9 -13.36 15.20 23.41
CA ASP A 9 -12.35 14.24 23.86
C ASP A 9 -12.47 12.99 22.99
N SER A 10 -12.04 13.08 21.73
CA SER A 10 -11.81 11.91 20.87
C SER A 10 -10.30 11.66 20.86
N GLY A 11 -9.80 11.10 21.95
CA GLY A 11 -8.41 10.69 22.11
C GLY A 11 -8.04 9.53 21.21
N THR A 12 -7.92 9.75 19.90
CA THR A 12 -7.04 8.94 19.07
C THR A 12 -5.66 9.58 19.16
N ALA A 13 -4.75 8.96 19.91
CA ALA A 13 -3.36 9.39 19.93
C ALA A 13 -2.88 9.45 18.49
N LYS A 14 -2.49 10.65 18.02
CA LYS A 14 -1.92 10.81 16.68
C LYS A 14 -0.78 9.82 16.54
N PRO A 15 -0.71 9.02 15.45
CA PRO A 15 0.36 8.05 15.28
C PRO A 15 1.68 8.81 15.31
N ALA A 16 2.48 8.58 16.34
CA ALA A 16 3.78 9.21 16.52
C ALA A 16 4.79 8.56 15.58
N VAL A 17 5.85 9.31 15.23
CA VAL A 17 6.98 8.74 14.51
C VAL A 17 7.60 7.64 15.38
N PRO A 18 7.68 6.38 14.90
CA PRO A 18 8.28 5.30 15.67
C PRO A 18 9.75 5.60 16.01
N ASP A 19 10.20 5.08 17.15
CA ASP A 19 11.62 5.12 17.48
C ASP A 19 12.44 4.32 16.45
N TYR A 20 13.71 4.69 16.29
CA TYR A 20 14.59 4.02 15.34
C TYR A 20 14.87 2.59 15.78
N ASP A 21 15.29 2.44 17.03
CA ASP A 21 15.72 1.17 17.58
C ASP A 21 14.53 0.20 17.65
N ASP A 22 13.34 0.71 18.01
CA ASP A 22 12.09 -0.08 18.01
C ASP A 22 11.78 -0.70 16.63
N VAL A 23 11.98 0.04 15.53
CA VAL A 23 11.72 -0.48 14.17
C VAL A 23 12.80 -1.48 13.76
N VAL A 24 14.06 -1.21 14.09
CA VAL A 24 15.19 -2.12 13.80
C VAL A 24 15.03 -3.44 14.55
N ASP A 25 14.72 -3.37 15.84
CA ASP A 25 14.58 -4.53 16.72
C ASP A 25 13.36 -5.36 16.36
N ARG A 26 12.18 -4.73 16.22
CA ARG A 26 10.93 -5.44 15.88
C ARG A 26 11.01 -6.18 14.55
N ASN A 27 11.73 -5.62 13.57
CA ASN A 27 11.85 -6.20 12.23
C ASN A 27 13.15 -6.99 12.05
N GLU A 28 13.95 -7.18 13.10
CA GLU A 28 15.20 -7.94 13.10
C GLU A 28 16.17 -7.52 11.96
N ILE A 29 16.39 -6.21 11.80
CA ILE A 29 17.22 -5.68 10.70
C ILE A 29 18.70 -5.78 11.09
N THR A 30 19.27 -6.99 10.99
CA THR A 30 20.64 -7.32 11.45
C THR A 30 21.71 -6.32 11.02
N PRO A 31 21.75 -5.81 9.77
CA PRO A 31 22.77 -4.85 9.36
C PRO A 31 22.81 -3.58 10.22
N LEU A 32 21.70 -3.19 10.85
CA LEU A 32 21.57 -1.96 11.63
C LEU A 32 21.73 -2.15 13.14
N MET A 33 21.87 -3.39 13.62
CA MET A 33 22.04 -3.67 15.05
C MET A 33 23.42 -3.25 15.59
N THR A 34 24.38 -2.96 14.70
CA THR A 34 25.68 -2.40 15.07
C THR A 34 25.71 -0.92 14.68
N PRO A 35 26.18 -0.01 15.54
CA PRO A 35 26.28 1.40 15.18
C PRO A 35 27.14 1.59 13.93
N GLY A 36 26.59 2.30 12.94
CA GLY A 36 27.34 2.63 11.73
C GLY A 36 28.34 3.77 11.93
N ASP A 37 29.48 3.66 11.26
CA ASP A 37 30.50 4.70 11.14
C ASP A 37 30.59 5.20 9.69
N LEU A 38 31.25 6.34 9.44
CA LEU A 38 31.52 6.83 8.10
C LEU A 38 32.49 5.88 7.37
N ALA A 39 32.10 5.46 6.16
CA ALA A 39 32.97 4.63 5.34
C ALA A 39 34.09 5.48 4.73
N VAL A 40 35.33 5.00 4.83
CA VAL A 40 36.52 5.61 4.21
C VAL A 40 37.06 4.65 3.15
N VAL A 41 37.24 5.13 1.92
CA VAL A 41 37.80 4.36 0.80
C VAL A 41 38.96 5.14 0.21
N ASN A 42 40.15 4.53 0.22
CA ASN A 42 41.41 5.13 -0.26
C ASN A 42 41.78 6.46 0.42
N GLY A 43 41.38 6.67 1.68
CA GLY A 43 41.66 7.89 2.44
C GLY A 43 40.62 9.00 2.27
N ASP A 44 39.64 8.83 1.38
CA ASP A 44 38.52 9.75 1.19
C ASP A 44 37.24 9.23 1.84
N LEU A 45 36.34 10.14 2.21
CA LEU A 45 34.99 9.78 2.64
C LEU A 45 34.26 9.14 1.46
N ALA A 46 33.80 7.91 1.65
CA ALA A 46 33.11 7.18 0.62
C ALA A 46 31.72 7.77 0.40
N LEU A 47 31.32 7.84 -0.88
CA LEU A 47 30.01 8.32 -1.29
C LEU A 47 29.14 7.16 -1.75
N THR A 48 27.85 7.27 -1.49
CA THR A 48 26.84 6.42 -2.11
C THR A 48 26.72 6.76 -3.59
N ARG A 49 26.04 5.91 -4.36
CA ARG A 49 25.70 6.17 -5.77
C ARG A 49 24.90 7.46 -5.98
N ARG A 50 24.24 7.97 -4.94
CA ARG A 50 23.44 9.20 -4.97
C ARG A 50 24.24 10.44 -4.58
N GLY A 51 25.51 10.26 -4.17
CA GLY A 51 26.38 11.35 -3.73
C GLY A 51 26.29 11.65 -2.23
N ASP A 52 25.53 10.87 -1.45
CA ASP A 52 25.47 11.01 0.01
C ASP A 52 26.71 10.38 0.68
N LEU A 53 27.06 10.83 1.88
CA LEU A 53 28.10 10.17 2.67
C LEU A 53 27.66 8.73 3.01
N MET A 54 28.50 7.75 2.68
CA MET A 54 28.22 6.34 2.94
C MET A 54 28.52 6.01 4.40
N MET A 55 27.58 5.32 5.05
CA MET A 55 27.76 4.79 6.39
C MET A 55 28.13 3.31 6.30
N THR A 56 29.33 2.96 6.75
CA THR A 56 29.86 1.60 6.93
C THR A 56 29.97 0.79 5.64
N SER A 57 28.83 0.48 5.02
CA SER A 57 28.74 -0.23 3.74
C SER A 57 27.51 0.21 2.95
N PRO A 58 27.44 -0.07 1.63
CA PRO A 58 26.24 0.19 0.83
C PRO A 58 24.97 -0.44 1.43
N GLU A 59 25.08 -1.66 1.97
CA GLU A 59 24.00 -2.44 2.56
C GLU A 59 23.47 -1.77 3.84
N TYR A 60 24.37 -1.39 4.75
CA TYR A 60 24.02 -0.66 5.96
C TYR A 60 23.27 0.62 5.61
N HIS A 61 23.82 1.40 4.68
CA HIS A 61 23.23 2.67 4.29
C HIS A 61 21.85 2.50 3.62
N ALA A 62 21.67 1.47 2.80
CA ALA A 62 20.40 1.16 2.15
C ALA A 62 19.31 0.83 3.19
N PHE A 63 19.59 -0.04 4.16
CA PHE A 63 18.65 -0.34 5.24
C PHE A 63 18.39 0.88 6.14
N PHE A 64 19.42 1.65 6.48
CA PHE A 64 19.28 2.85 7.29
C PHE A 64 18.30 3.84 6.65
N ARG A 65 18.42 4.06 5.34
CA ARG A 65 17.49 4.92 4.58
C ARG A 65 16.09 4.32 4.50
N LEU A 66 15.97 3.01 4.32
CA LEU A 66 14.67 2.34 4.27
C LEU A 66 13.92 2.47 5.61
N VAL A 67 14.60 2.26 6.73
CA VAL A 67 14.04 2.41 8.08
C VAL A 67 13.62 3.85 8.34
N ASN A 68 14.47 4.84 8.04
CA ASN A 68 14.10 6.24 8.23
C ASN A 68 12.96 6.67 7.32
N TRP A 69 12.92 6.17 6.08
CA TRP A 69 11.78 6.38 5.20
C TRP A 69 10.49 5.86 5.84
N TRP A 70 10.49 4.63 6.36
CA TRP A 70 9.33 4.05 7.03
C TRP A 70 8.90 4.89 8.23
N ARG A 71 9.83 5.21 9.14
CA ARG A 71 9.56 5.99 10.35
C ARG A 71 8.92 7.33 10.06
N PHE A 72 9.51 8.10 9.14
CA PHE A 72 9.01 9.43 8.81
C PHE A 72 7.67 9.40 8.07
N ASN A 73 7.39 8.32 7.34
CA ASN A 73 6.11 8.14 6.66
C ASN A 73 5.07 7.41 7.53
N PHE A 74 5.44 6.83 8.67
CA PHE A 74 4.55 5.97 9.46
C PHE A 74 3.27 6.67 9.86
N SER A 75 3.36 7.91 10.35
CA SER A 75 2.18 8.68 10.79
C SER A 75 1.19 8.91 9.66
N VAL A 76 1.69 9.31 8.48
CA VAL A 76 0.82 9.58 7.32
C VAL A 76 0.29 8.28 6.72
N LEU A 77 1.12 7.23 6.64
CA LEU A 77 0.70 5.90 6.20
C LEU A 77 -0.40 5.35 7.10
N SER A 78 -0.28 5.49 8.42
CA SER A 78 -1.26 5.01 9.38
C SER A 78 -2.61 5.71 9.20
N VAL A 79 -2.62 7.04 9.11
CA VAL A 79 -3.87 7.81 8.88
C VAL A 79 -4.54 7.43 7.56
N MET A 80 -3.75 7.27 6.49
CA MET A 80 -4.27 6.81 5.20
C MET A 80 -4.81 5.37 5.32
N PHE A 81 -4.10 4.49 6.01
CA PHE A 81 -4.45 3.09 6.18
C PHE A 81 -5.78 2.93 6.95
N ASP A 82 -5.97 3.70 8.03
CA ASP A 82 -7.23 3.74 8.78
C ASP A 82 -8.41 4.21 7.91
N SER A 83 -8.14 5.09 6.95
CA SER A 83 -9.15 5.55 5.97
C SER A 83 -9.45 4.51 4.88
N VAL A 84 -8.52 3.61 4.59
CA VAL A 84 -8.71 2.51 3.62
C VAL A 84 -9.49 1.34 4.23
N PHE A 85 -9.22 1.06 5.49
CA PHE A 85 -9.87 0.03 6.28
C PHE A 85 -10.63 0.67 7.43
N PRO A 86 -11.67 1.50 7.13
CA PRO A 86 -12.48 2.09 8.17
C PRO A 86 -13.07 0.99 9.03
N LEU A 87 -13.34 1.32 10.30
CA LEU A 87 -14.11 0.45 11.18
C LEU A 87 -15.39 0.06 10.42
N VAL A 88 -15.65 -1.25 10.38
CA VAL A 88 -16.78 -1.89 9.66
C VAL A 88 -18.11 -1.16 9.89
N ASP A 89 -18.23 -0.47 11.02
CA ASP A 89 -19.35 0.33 11.46
C ASP A 89 -19.78 1.42 10.47
N ASP A 90 -18.86 2.15 9.80
CA ASP A 90 -19.25 3.28 8.96
C ASP A 90 -19.90 2.87 7.64
N VAL A 91 -19.33 1.87 6.96
CA VAL A 91 -19.91 1.34 5.70
C VAL A 91 -21.21 0.61 6.00
N THR A 92 -21.24 -0.18 7.08
CA THR A 92 -22.46 -0.89 7.51
C THR A 92 -23.57 0.09 7.88
N ARG A 93 -23.25 1.19 8.57
CA ARG A 93 -24.20 2.26 8.89
C ARG A 93 -24.80 2.89 7.65
N LEU A 94 -23.98 3.19 6.63
CA LEU A 94 -24.45 3.80 5.39
C LEU A 94 -25.33 2.84 4.57
N ASP A 95 -24.94 1.57 4.49
CA ASP A 95 -25.74 0.53 3.81
C ASP A 95 -27.08 0.30 4.53
N GLN A 96 -27.08 0.25 5.86
CA GLN A 96 -28.31 0.15 6.66
C GLN A 96 -29.22 1.37 6.46
N ALA A 97 -28.66 2.59 6.48
CA ALA A 97 -29.44 3.80 6.26
C ALA A 97 -30.08 3.83 4.87
N LEU A 98 -29.38 3.33 3.85
CA LEU A 98 -29.91 3.21 2.50
C LEU A 98 -31.01 2.13 2.40
N GLU A 99 -30.83 0.99 3.07
CA GLU A 99 -31.85 -0.07 3.11
C GLU A 99 -33.12 0.37 3.85
N GLU A 100 -32.97 1.10 4.96
CA GLU A 100 -34.09 1.70 5.70
C GLU A 100 -34.87 2.69 4.83
N GLN A 101 -34.18 3.54 4.06
CA GLN A 101 -34.81 4.45 3.10
C GLN A 101 -35.68 3.69 2.09
N PHE A 102 -35.15 2.63 1.48
CA PHE A 102 -35.89 1.81 0.53
C PHE A 102 -37.07 1.08 1.17
N ALA A 103 -36.90 0.57 2.39
CA ALA A 103 -37.97 -0.09 3.13
C ALA A 103 -39.12 0.88 3.48
N ILE A 104 -38.80 2.12 3.87
CA ILE A 104 -39.80 3.16 4.14
C ILE A 104 -40.53 3.57 2.85
N ALA A 105 -39.80 3.75 1.75
CA ALA A 105 -40.38 4.11 0.45
C ALA A 105 -41.32 3.00 -0.06
N ALA A 106 -40.89 1.73 0.03
CA ALA A 106 -41.70 0.57 -0.38
C ALA A 106 -43.00 0.43 0.43
N LYS A 107 -43.01 0.83 1.71
CA LYS A 107 -44.24 0.87 2.53
C LYS A 107 -45.20 1.99 2.11
N LYS A 108 -44.71 3.09 1.54
CA LYS A 108 -45.50 4.26 1.17
C LYS A 108 -46.10 4.17 -0.23
N SER A 109 -45.45 3.47 -1.14
CA SER A 109 -45.86 3.42 -2.55
C SER A 109 -45.47 2.09 -3.21
N PRO A 110 -46.33 1.51 -4.08
CA PRO A 110 -45.95 0.42 -4.97
C PRO A 110 -44.89 0.84 -6.01
N HIS A 111 -44.62 2.13 -6.14
CA HIS A 111 -43.52 2.70 -6.91
C HIS A 111 -42.56 3.42 -5.96
N PRO A 112 -41.58 2.73 -5.36
CA PRO A 112 -40.78 3.26 -4.25
C PRO A 112 -40.03 4.55 -4.63
N MET A 113 -39.57 4.64 -5.87
CA MET A 113 -38.83 5.80 -6.40
C MET A 113 -39.63 7.10 -6.42
N THR A 114 -40.97 7.05 -6.43
CA THR A 114 -41.81 8.27 -6.39
C THR A 114 -42.09 8.76 -4.97
N SER A 115 -41.81 7.93 -3.97
CA SER A 115 -42.01 8.22 -2.54
C SER A 115 -40.71 8.30 -1.73
N LEU A 116 -39.57 8.11 -2.42
CA LEU A 116 -38.25 8.18 -1.85
C LEU A 116 -37.93 9.63 -1.47
N ASP A 117 -37.36 9.83 -0.29
CA ASP A 117 -36.77 11.11 0.08
C ASP A 117 -35.50 11.31 -0.75
N TYR A 118 -35.65 12.03 -1.86
CA TYR A 118 -34.60 12.19 -2.87
C TYR A 118 -33.36 12.88 -2.30
N ASP A 119 -33.54 13.89 -1.43
CA ASP A 119 -32.43 14.62 -0.82
C ASP A 119 -31.68 13.75 0.18
N ALA A 120 -32.39 12.94 0.96
CA ALA A 120 -31.76 12.00 1.88
C ALA A 120 -31.02 10.87 1.14
N TYR A 121 -31.60 10.34 0.06
CA TYR A 121 -30.93 9.38 -0.82
C TYR A 121 -29.61 9.93 -1.37
N HIS A 122 -29.61 11.15 -1.95
CA HIS A 122 -28.40 11.76 -2.49
C HIS A 122 -27.34 12.01 -1.42
N ARG A 123 -27.71 12.50 -0.24
CA ARG A 123 -26.74 12.67 0.86
C ARG A 123 -26.04 11.36 1.25
N ILE A 124 -26.80 10.28 1.42
CA ILE A 124 -26.24 8.97 1.78
C ILE A 124 -25.34 8.45 0.64
N ASN A 125 -25.78 8.61 -0.61
CA ASN A 125 -25.02 8.17 -1.77
C ASN A 125 -23.74 8.99 -2.00
N ASP A 126 -23.79 10.31 -1.78
CA ASP A 126 -22.63 11.20 -1.84
C ASP A 126 -21.63 10.87 -0.74
N GLU A 127 -22.08 10.63 0.49
CA GLU A 127 -21.23 10.22 1.61
C GLU A 127 -20.56 8.87 1.32
N ARG A 128 -21.32 7.89 0.83
CA ARG A 128 -20.79 6.59 0.40
C ARG A 128 -19.77 6.73 -0.73
N GLY A 129 -20.09 7.51 -1.76
CA GLY A 129 -19.21 7.77 -2.89
C GLY A 129 -17.91 8.46 -2.45
N ALA A 130 -18.00 9.42 -1.54
CA ALA A 130 -16.84 10.10 -0.96
C ALA A 130 -15.93 9.12 -0.20
N VAL A 131 -16.51 8.22 0.61
CA VAL A 131 -15.75 7.18 1.33
C VAL A 131 -15.07 6.21 0.38
N GLU A 132 -15.77 5.75 -0.66
CA GLU A 132 -15.21 4.81 -1.65
C GLU A 132 -14.07 5.44 -2.46
N VAL A 133 -14.25 6.68 -2.92
CA VAL A 133 -13.21 7.43 -3.64
C VAL A 133 -12.00 7.68 -2.73
N ALA A 134 -12.22 8.13 -1.49
CA ALA A 134 -11.15 8.35 -0.53
C ALA A 134 -10.36 7.07 -0.27
N ARG A 135 -11.05 5.94 -0.08
CA ARG A 135 -10.45 4.61 0.10
C ARG A 135 -9.52 4.25 -1.06
N GLY A 136 -9.96 4.42 -2.31
CA GLY A 136 -9.13 4.17 -3.50
C GLY A 136 -7.91 5.10 -3.56
N VAL A 137 -8.09 6.40 -3.30
CA VAL A 137 -7.00 7.40 -3.33
C VAL A 137 -5.93 7.08 -2.28
N TYR A 138 -6.34 6.81 -1.03
CA TYR A 138 -5.40 6.52 0.05
C TYR A 138 -4.68 5.19 -0.14
N ALA A 139 -5.38 4.14 -0.56
CA ALA A 139 -4.76 2.85 -0.88
C ALA A 139 -3.75 2.99 -2.01
N GLY A 140 -4.11 3.73 -3.06
CA GLY A 140 -3.24 4.02 -4.18
C GLY A 140 -1.98 4.78 -3.77
N ALA A 141 -2.12 5.81 -2.93
CA ALA A 141 -0.99 6.56 -2.38
C ALA A 141 -0.03 5.68 -1.57
N ILE A 142 -0.56 4.79 -0.73
CA ILE A 142 0.22 3.83 0.06
C ILE A 142 1.05 2.92 -0.86
N VAL A 143 0.42 2.23 -1.83
CA VAL A 143 1.16 1.29 -2.69
C VAL A 143 2.18 1.98 -3.58
N VAL A 144 1.91 3.22 -4.02
CA VAL A 144 2.89 4.05 -4.76
C VAL A 144 4.10 4.39 -3.88
N ALA A 145 3.85 4.81 -2.64
CA ALA A 145 4.91 5.15 -1.69
C ALA A 145 5.80 3.94 -1.40
N LEU A 146 5.20 2.78 -1.10
CA LEU A 146 5.92 1.52 -0.88
C LEU A 146 6.69 1.07 -2.11
N SER A 147 6.08 1.16 -3.30
CA SER A 147 6.75 0.81 -4.57
C SER A 147 8.02 1.64 -4.76
N ASN A 148 7.95 2.95 -4.53
CA ASN A 148 9.09 3.84 -4.72
C ASN A 148 10.21 3.56 -3.71
N ALA A 149 9.85 3.27 -2.45
CA ALA A 149 10.79 2.92 -1.40
C ALA A 149 11.54 1.61 -1.70
N LEU A 150 10.81 0.56 -2.07
CA LEU A 150 11.42 -0.74 -2.40
C LEU A 150 12.25 -0.70 -3.67
N GLN A 151 11.82 0.03 -4.70
CA GLN A 151 12.63 0.21 -5.92
C GLN A 151 13.92 0.97 -5.62
N SER A 152 13.85 2.01 -4.78
CA SER A 152 15.03 2.73 -4.29
C SER A 152 15.98 1.81 -3.54
N PHE A 153 15.46 1.03 -2.59
CA PHE A 153 16.24 0.06 -1.83
C PHE A 153 16.93 -0.96 -2.75
N ARG A 154 16.18 -1.58 -3.67
CA ARG A 154 16.74 -2.51 -4.66
C ARG A 154 17.88 -1.89 -5.47
N ALA A 155 17.72 -0.65 -5.92
CA ALA A 155 18.75 0.05 -6.68
C ALA A 155 20.01 0.33 -5.85
N ASP A 156 19.81 0.65 -4.56
CA ASP A 156 20.89 0.95 -3.62
C ASP A 156 21.71 -0.32 -3.27
N ILE A 157 21.06 -1.50 -3.18
CA ILE A 157 21.74 -2.80 -2.93
C ILE A 157 22.13 -3.59 -4.18
N GLU A 158 21.90 -3.04 -5.37
CA GLU A 158 22.19 -3.69 -6.66
C GLU A 158 21.41 -5.01 -6.88
N GLY A 159 20.18 -5.07 -6.39
CA GLY A 159 19.30 -6.23 -6.55
C GLY A 159 18.81 -6.39 -7.99
N VAL A 160 18.82 -7.61 -8.52
CA VAL A 160 18.36 -7.92 -9.88
C VAL A 160 16.91 -8.42 -9.90
N GLN A 161 16.32 -8.49 -11.10
CA GLN A 161 14.89 -8.82 -11.24
C GLN A 161 14.57 -10.24 -10.74
N HIS A 162 15.47 -11.20 -10.98
CA HIS A 162 15.29 -12.57 -10.52
C HIS A 162 15.19 -12.66 -8.98
N GLU A 163 16.03 -11.91 -8.26
CA GLU A 163 16.00 -11.87 -6.78
C GLU A 163 14.71 -11.21 -6.29
N TRP A 164 14.31 -10.11 -6.94
CA TRP A 164 13.05 -9.42 -6.65
C TRP A 164 11.83 -10.31 -6.82
N ASP A 165 11.78 -11.09 -7.90
CA ASP A 165 10.67 -11.99 -8.22
C ASP A 165 10.64 -13.21 -7.30
N ALA A 166 11.80 -13.63 -6.78
CA ALA A 166 11.93 -14.78 -5.90
C ALA A 166 11.73 -14.44 -4.41
N ALA A 167 11.87 -13.17 -4.02
CA ALA A 167 11.85 -12.74 -2.63
C ALA A 167 10.54 -13.03 -1.90
N VAL A 168 10.63 -13.42 -0.62
CA VAL A 168 9.48 -13.62 0.28
C VAL A 168 9.14 -12.34 1.05
N PRO A 169 7.90 -12.12 1.52
CA PRO A 169 6.73 -12.99 1.39
C PRO A 169 6.16 -13.02 -0.03
N ARG A 170 5.46 -14.11 -0.36
CA ARG A 170 4.84 -14.34 -1.67
C ARG A 170 3.33 -14.52 -1.53
N PHE A 171 2.58 -13.95 -2.47
CA PHE A 171 1.12 -13.98 -2.55
C PHE A 171 0.72 -14.54 -3.90
N ALA A 172 0.04 -15.70 -3.90
CA ALA A 172 -0.30 -16.43 -5.13
C ALA A 172 0.91 -16.66 -6.07
N GLY A 173 2.10 -16.90 -5.49
CA GLY A 173 3.33 -17.10 -6.24
C GLY A 173 4.05 -15.81 -6.69
N CYS A 174 3.48 -14.63 -6.48
CA CYS A 174 4.14 -13.34 -6.76
C CYS A 174 4.82 -12.79 -5.50
N SER A 175 6.01 -12.22 -5.61
CA SER A 175 6.68 -11.59 -4.46
C SER A 175 5.96 -10.32 -4.01
N PHE A 176 6.09 -9.95 -2.74
CA PHE A 176 5.52 -8.71 -2.20
C PHE A 176 5.86 -7.49 -3.08
N GLY A 177 7.13 -7.36 -3.50
CA GLY A 177 7.55 -6.30 -4.40
C GLY A 177 6.85 -6.32 -5.76
N GLN A 178 6.64 -7.50 -6.38
CA GLN A 178 5.87 -7.61 -7.62
C GLN A 178 4.42 -7.13 -7.43
N VAL A 179 3.78 -7.54 -6.33
CA VAL A 179 2.39 -7.19 -6.02
C VAL A 179 2.24 -5.67 -5.82
N VAL A 180 3.12 -5.07 -5.01
CA VAL A 180 3.11 -3.63 -4.73
C VAL A 180 3.35 -2.83 -6.02
N VAL A 181 4.30 -3.24 -6.86
CA VAL A 181 4.58 -2.55 -8.14
C VAL A 181 3.41 -2.68 -9.11
N ALA A 182 2.81 -3.86 -9.22
CA ALA A 182 1.66 -4.07 -10.09
C ALA A 182 0.46 -3.21 -9.67
N SER A 183 0.20 -3.10 -8.35
CA SER A 183 -0.83 -2.22 -7.79
C SER A 183 -0.53 -0.75 -8.07
N ALA A 184 0.72 -0.30 -7.84
CA ALA A 184 1.12 1.07 -8.13
C ALA A 184 1.01 1.42 -9.62
N ASN A 185 1.28 0.47 -10.51
CA ASN A 185 1.09 0.67 -11.96
C ASN A 185 -0.39 0.74 -12.34
N ASN A 186 -1.26 -0.06 -11.70
CA ASN A 186 -2.71 0.03 -11.91
C ASN A 186 -3.21 1.42 -11.51
N VAL A 187 -2.86 1.92 -10.32
CA VAL A 187 -3.27 3.25 -9.85
C VAL A 187 -2.86 4.37 -10.82
N ARG A 188 -1.62 4.31 -11.33
CA ARG A 188 -1.08 5.35 -12.23
C ARG A 188 -1.71 5.33 -13.63
N HIS A 189 -2.22 4.18 -14.07
CA HIS A 189 -2.57 3.94 -15.46
C HIS A 189 -3.93 3.26 -15.64
N ALA A 190 -4.83 3.33 -14.65
CA ALA A 190 -6.12 2.62 -14.68
C ALA A 190 -6.96 3.00 -15.93
N ASP A 191 -7.04 4.30 -16.24
CA ASP A 191 -7.77 4.82 -17.41
C ASP A 191 -7.17 4.30 -18.73
N GLU A 192 -5.84 4.24 -18.81
CA GLU A 192 -5.13 3.68 -19.97
C GLU A 192 -5.42 2.17 -20.09
N TRP A 193 -5.43 1.44 -18.97
CA TRP A 193 -5.70 0.00 -18.98
C TRP A 193 -7.14 -0.28 -19.41
N GLN A 194 -8.10 0.56 -19.02
CA GLN A 194 -9.50 0.40 -19.42
C GLN A 194 -9.70 0.45 -20.95
N THR A 195 -8.89 1.26 -21.63
CA THR A 195 -9.03 1.54 -23.07
C THR A 195 -8.07 0.73 -23.95
N ALA A 196 -6.93 0.27 -23.41
CA ALA A 196 -5.93 -0.51 -24.15
C ALA A 196 -6.40 -1.95 -24.42
N ARG A 197 -6.75 -2.26 -25.68
CA ARG A 197 -7.15 -3.61 -26.11
C ARG A 197 -6.44 -4.02 -27.41
N PRO A 198 -5.49 -4.99 -27.37
CA PRO A 198 -4.97 -5.66 -26.17
C PRO A 198 -4.06 -4.75 -25.32
N PRO A 199 -3.84 -5.10 -24.03
CA PRO A 199 -2.88 -4.39 -23.19
C PRO A 199 -1.44 -4.56 -23.72
N THR A 200 -0.58 -3.59 -23.44
CA THR A 200 0.87 -3.73 -23.71
C THR A 200 1.48 -4.86 -22.87
N ALA A 201 2.64 -5.38 -23.28
CA ALA A 201 3.32 -6.46 -22.54
C ALA A 201 3.59 -6.10 -21.06
N ARG A 202 3.92 -4.83 -20.77
CA ARG A 202 4.15 -4.34 -19.39
C ARG A 202 2.86 -4.28 -18.57
N GLN A 203 1.77 -3.82 -19.19
CA GLN A 203 0.44 -3.81 -18.57
C GLN A 203 -0.01 -5.24 -18.28
N LEU A 204 0.09 -6.14 -19.28
CA LEU A 204 -0.27 -7.55 -19.13
C LEU A 204 0.53 -8.26 -18.02
N GLN A 205 1.82 -7.94 -17.87
CA GLN A 205 2.62 -8.47 -16.75
C GLN A 205 2.08 -8.04 -15.39
N SER A 206 1.73 -6.76 -15.22
CA SER A 206 1.13 -6.26 -13.98
C SER A 206 -0.26 -6.87 -13.74
N MET A 207 -1.08 -6.96 -14.79
CA MET A 207 -2.40 -7.59 -14.73
C MET A 207 -2.35 -9.06 -14.34
N ARG A 208 -1.33 -9.81 -14.78
CA ARG A 208 -1.15 -11.22 -14.36
C ARG A 208 -0.84 -11.35 -12.88
N VAL A 209 -0.02 -10.45 -12.33
CA VAL A 209 0.26 -10.40 -10.89
C VAL A 209 -1.02 -10.11 -10.11
N LEU A 210 -1.77 -9.07 -10.51
CA LEU A 210 -3.03 -8.70 -9.85
C LEU A 210 -4.10 -9.79 -9.98
N SER A 211 -4.19 -10.43 -11.15
CA SER A 211 -5.08 -11.57 -11.42
C SER A 211 -4.82 -12.74 -10.49
N ALA A 212 -3.55 -13.10 -10.28
CA ALA A 212 -3.18 -14.17 -9.36
C ALA A 212 -3.52 -13.81 -7.90
N VAL A 213 -3.17 -12.60 -7.46
CA VAL A 213 -3.36 -12.17 -6.06
C VAL A 213 -4.83 -11.98 -5.70
N LEU A 214 -5.61 -11.37 -6.60
CA LEU A 214 -7.03 -11.07 -6.37
C LEU A 214 -7.96 -12.21 -6.81
N ASN A 215 -7.41 -13.29 -7.37
CA ASN A 215 -8.17 -14.40 -7.94
C ASN A 215 -9.21 -13.92 -8.99
N GLU A 216 -8.84 -12.91 -9.78
CA GLU A 216 -9.67 -12.35 -10.86
C GLU A 216 -9.09 -12.78 -12.21
N PRO A 217 -9.67 -13.76 -12.93
CA PRO A 217 -9.05 -14.34 -14.12
C PRO A 217 -8.98 -13.38 -15.31
N LEU A 218 -7.92 -13.50 -16.11
CA LEU A 218 -7.81 -12.89 -17.44
C LEU A 218 -8.39 -13.84 -18.49
N ASP A 219 -9.53 -13.48 -19.09
CA ASP A 219 -10.17 -14.27 -20.15
C ASP A 219 -10.55 -13.39 -21.36
N PRO A 220 -9.76 -13.39 -22.45
CA PRO A 220 -8.72 -14.37 -22.78
C PRO A 220 -7.39 -14.08 -22.06
N ALA A 221 -6.46 -15.04 -22.11
CA ALA A 221 -5.15 -14.96 -21.44
C ALA A 221 -4.23 -13.82 -21.94
N ASP A 222 -4.59 -13.18 -23.05
CA ASP A 222 -3.96 -11.97 -23.57
C ASP A 222 -4.38 -10.70 -22.80
N GLY A 223 -5.33 -10.81 -21.88
CA GLY A 223 -5.83 -9.71 -21.07
C GLY A 223 -6.73 -8.74 -21.83
N SER A 224 -7.22 -9.08 -23.03
CA SER A 224 -8.09 -8.18 -23.82
C SER A 224 -9.46 -7.92 -23.18
N ARG A 225 -9.87 -8.77 -22.23
CA ARG A 225 -10.98 -8.51 -21.30
C ARG A 225 -10.46 -8.72 -19.88
N HIS A 226 -10.51 -7.66 -19.08
CA HIS A 226 -10.05 -7.65 -17.69
C HIS A 226 -10.86 -6.64 -16.88
N ARG A 227 -10.80 -6.75 -15.55
CA ARG A 227 -11.46 -5.82 -14.62
C ARG A 227 -10.51 -4.75 -14.06
N PHE A 228 -9.20 -4.87 -14.32
CA PHE A 228 -8.16 -3.94 -13.88
C PHE A 228 -8.17 -2.55 -14.57
N GLY A 229 -9.25 -2.17 -15.25
CA GLY A 229 -9.50 -0.77 -15.63
C GLY A 229 -10.02 0.08 -14.46
N ARG A 230 -10.29 -0.56 -13.31
CA ARG A 230 -10.58 0.11 -12.03
C ARG A 230 -9.35 0.15 -11.14
N GLU A 231 -9.37 1.03 -10.16
CA GLU A 231 -8.45 1.02 -9.02
C GLU A 231 -8.71 -0.22 -8.15
N VAL A 232 -7.65 -0.97 -7.79
CA VAL A 232 -7.75 -2.21 -6.99
C VAL A 232 -6.81 -2.27 -5.77
N SER A 233 -6.14 -1.16 -5.40
CA SER A 233 -5.18 -1.18 -4.30
C SER A 233 -5.79 -1.49 -2.94
N PRO A 234 -7.04 -1.10 -2.60
CA PRO A 234 -7.66 -1.51 -1.35
C PRO A 234 -7.74 -3.04 -1.23
N GLU A 235 -8.14 -3.74 -2.29
CA GLU A 235 -8.20 -5.21 -2.31
C GLU A 235 -6.80 -5.83 -2.29
N VAL A 236 -5.82 -5.21 -2.97
CA VAL A 236 -4.42 -5.67 -2.90
C VAL A 236 -3.88 -5.52 -1.48
N LEU A 237 -4.09 -4.38 -0.83
CA LEU A 237 -3.70 -4.17 0.57
C LEU A 237 -4.40 -5.18 1.47
N GLN A 238 -5.69 -5.42 1.28
CA GLN A 238 -6.42 -6.46 2.02
C GLN A 238 -5.79 -7.84 1.83
N ALA A 239 -5.40 -8.20 0.61
CA ALA A 239 -4.81 -9.50 0.30
C ALA A 239 -3.42 -9.67 0.92
N ILE A 240 -2.58 -8.63 0.90
CA ILE A 240 -1.19 -8.74 1.39
C ILE A 240 -1.07 -8.56 2.90
N CYS A 241 -1.88 -7.71 3.54
CA CYS A 241 -1.75 -7.40 4.96
C CYS A 241 -2.99 -7.68 5.82
N GLY A 242 -4.08 -8.20 5.23
CA GLY A 242 -5.29 -8.55 5.97
C GLY A 242 -5.97 -7.35 6.64
N GLY A 243 -5.75 -6.13 6.13
CA GLY A 243 -6.25 -4.89 6.73
C GLY A 243 -5.54 -4.50 8.03
N LYS A 244 -4.29 -4.94 8.24
CA LYS A 244 -3.50 -4.61 9.44
C LYS A 244 -2.19 -3.92 9.06
N MET A 245 -1.99 -2.69 9.56
CA MET A 245 -0.78 -1.90 9.31
C MET A 245 0.50 -2.62 9.79
N ALA A 246 0.45 -3.28 10.95
CA ALA A 246 1.59 -4.06 11.45
C ALA A 246 2.01 -5.19 10.51
N ARG A 247 1.05 -5.84 9.83
CA ARG A 247 1.34 -6.90 8.87
C ARG A 247 1.91 -6.34 7.56
N LEU A 248 1.49 -5.12 7.19
CA LEU A 248 2.08 -4.41 6.05
C LEU A 248 3.55 -4.08 6.31
N GLU A 249 3.87 -3.62 7.52
CA GLU A 249 5.25 -3.36 7.95
C GLU A 249 6.11 -4.63 7.91
N GLU A 250 5.65 -5.71 8.56
CA GLU A 250 6.34 -7.00 8.61
C GLU A 250 6.66 -7.48 7.20
N ASN A 251 5.66 -7.56 6.32
CA ASN A 251 5.87 -8.00 4.94
C ASN A 251 6.83 -7.09 4.15
N PHE A 252 6.80 -5.78 4.41
CA PHE A 252 7.66 -4.81 3.75
C PHE A 252 9.14 -5.02 4.11
N PHE A 253 9.44 -5.18 5.41
CA PHE A 253 10.81 -5.41 5.85
C PHE A 253 11.28 -6.84 5.59
N ASP A 254 10.41 -7.85 5.72
CA ASP A 254 10.75 -9.22 5.35
C ASP A 254 11.13 -9.34 3.88
N PHE A 255 10.41 -8.64 3.00
CA PHE A 255 10.79 -8.52 1.59
C PHE A 255 12.15 -7.89 1.38
N ALA A 256 12.43 -6.77 2.03
CA ALA A 256 13.73 -6.09 1.90
C ALA A 256 14.88 -6.97 2.41
N LYS A 257 14.68 -7.67 3.54
CA LYS A 257 15.66 -8.61 4.12
C LYS A 257 15.91 -9.80 3.20
N ASP A 258 14.87 -10.47 2.71
CA ASP A 258 15.06 -11.64 1.83
C ASP A 258 15.68 -11.26 0.49
N LEU A 259 15.30 -10.10 -0.08
CA LEU A 259 15.94 -9.57 -1.28
C LEU A 259 17.45 -9.37 -1.07
N PHE A 260 17.83 -8.80 0.08
CA PHE A 260 19.23 -8.63 0.45
C PHE A 260 19.96 -9.98 0.60
N LEU A 261 19.39 -10.93 1.34
CA LEU A 261 19.98 -12.25 1.54
C LEU A 261 20.21 -13.01 0.22
N ARG A 262 19.27 -12.90 -0.73
CA ARG A 262 19.42 -13.50 -2.06
C ARG A 262 20.57 -12.88 -2.86
N ARG A 263 20.74 -11.57 -2.77
CA ARG A 263 21.87 -10.87 -3.38
C ARG A 263 23.20 -11.34 -2.78
N GLU A 264 23.26 -11.52 -1.46
CA GLU A 264 24.45 -12.07 -0.80
C GLU A 264 24.77 -13.47 -1.31
N GLN A 265 23.76 -14.35 -1.41
CA GLN A 265 23.94 -15.71 -1.92
C GLN A 265 24.47 -15.75 -3.36
N ARG A 266 24.10 -14.78 -4.20
CA ARG A 266 24.64 -14.66 -5.56
C ARG A 266 26.14 -14.34 -5.57
N ASN A 267 26.63 -13.61 -4.58
CA ASN A 267 28.02 -13.15 -4.50
C ASN A 267 28.93 -14.13 -3.73
N LEU A 268 28.38 -15.23 -3.21
CA LEU A 268 29.19 -16.30 -2.62
C LEU A 268 29.89 -17.11 -3.73
N PRO A 269 31.18 -17.45 -3.55
CA PRO A 269 31.98 -18.17 -4.54
C PRO A 269 31.58 -19.64 -4.72
#